data_AF-A0A7X5IVY1-F1
#
_entry.id   AF-A0A7X5IVY1-F1
#
_cell.length_a   1.000
_cell.length_b   1.000
_cell.length_c   1.000
_cell.angle_alpha   90.00
_cell.angle_beta   90.00
_cell.angle_gamma   90.00
#
_symmetry.space_group_name_H-M   'P 1'
#
loop_
_entity.id
_entity.type
_entity.pdbx_description
1 polymer ?
#
loop_
_entity_poly.entity_id
_entity_poly.type
_entity_poly.pdbx_seq_one_letter_code
_entity_poly.pdbx_strand_id
1 'polypeptide(L)'
;MKKYFSGKKVMRMICLLFSVGILLYMYCPVSVLAAESETHLTGTTDERTNRREPGESESQDELKELNIGNTFTITYNDGNGQLNGSLRILITLTLIALAPTLIIMLTSFTRIIIVLHFTRAALNTQTAPPNQVLIGLALFLTFFIMQPTFQEVYDNAVIPFEAGEMNQQEALEEGLKPFRQFMYGQTQERDVRLFLEISDTEWGGDLDGIPTSVLIPSFIISELRKAFIIGFYIYIPFIVIDMVVASTLMSMGMMMLPPTTISLPFKILLFVLADGWNLIIGSLVKTFY
;
A
#
# COMPACT_ATOMS: atom_id res chain seq x y z
N MET A 1 33.27 -21.59 -7.00
CA MET A 1 32.72 -22.05 -8.29
C MET A 1 31.29 -21.56 -8.42
N LYS A 2 31.01 -20.74 -9.45
CA LYS A 2 29.70 -20.18 -9.80
C LYS A 2 28.67 -21.28 -10.02
N LYS A 3 27.61 -21.34 -9.20
CA LYS A 3 26.36 -22.01 -9.60
C LYS A 3 25.43 -20.96 -10.19
N TYR A 4 25.24 -21.06 -11.50
CA TYR A 4 24.25 -20.34 -12.28
C TYR A 4 22.87 -20.53 -11.64
N PHE A 5 22.40 -19.52 -10.92
CA PHE A 5 21.00 -19.41 -10.53
C PHE A 5 20.19 -19.28 -11.83
N SER A 6 19.37 -20.28 -12.10
CA SER A 6 18.71 -20.47 -13.39
C SER A 6 17.71 -19.34 -13.65
N GLY A 7 18.15 -18.28 -14.34
CA GLY A 7 17.30 -17.18 -14.80
C GLY A 7 16.10 -17.65 -15.63
N LYS A 8 16.15 -18.86 -16.22
CA LYS A 8 15.00 -19.50 -16.89
C LYS A 8 13.87 -19.87 -15.93
N LYS A 9 14.13 -20.23 -14.67
CA LYS A 9 13.06 -20.55 -13.70
C LYS A 9 12.35 -19.29 -13.21
N VAL A 10 13.12 -18.25 -12.88
CA VAL A 10 12.57 -16.95 -12.45
C VAL A 10 11.79 -16.30 -13.60
N MET A 11 12.35 -16.31 -14.83
CA MET A 11 11.65 -15.79 -16.01
C MET A 11 10.38 -16.58 -16.33
N ARG A 12 10.37 -17.92 -16.17
CA ARG A 12 9.15 -18.73 -16.32
C ARG A 12 8.11 -18.45 -15.24
N MET A 13 8.52 -18.19 -14.00
CA MET A 13 7.61 -17.86 -12.91
C MET A 13 6.98 -16.48 -13.11
N ILE A 14 7.77 -15.49 -13.57
CA ILE A 14 7.28 -14.16 -13.94
C ILE A 14 6.35 -14.25 -15.16
N CYS A 15 6.68 -15.06 -16.17
CA CYS A 15 5.81 -15.26 -17.33
C CYS A 15 4.50 -15.96 -16.96
N LEU A 16 4.54 -16.94 -16.04
CA LEU A 16 3.36 -17.61 -15.54
C LEU A 16 2.48 -16.65 -14.74
N LEU A 17 3.05 -15.82 -13.86
CA LEU A 17 2.30 -14.81 -13.11
C LEU A 17 1.66 -13.75 -14.03
N PHE A 18 2.36 -13.32 -15.07
CA PHE A 18 1.78 -12.41 -16.09
C PHE A 18 0.67 -13.09 -16.90
N SER A 19 0.84 -14.36 -17.29
CA SER A 19 -0.18 -15.10 -18.04
C SER A 19 -1.44 -15.37 -17.21
N VAL A 20 -1.28 -15.68 -15.92
CA VAL A 20 -2.39 -15.89 -14.98
C VAL A 20 -3.07 -14.58 -14.64
N GLY A 21 -2.32 -13.48 -14.50
CA GLY A 21 -2.89 -12.14 -14.33
C GLY A 21 -3.69 -11.67 -15.54
N ILE A 22 -3.20 -11.92 -16.76
CA ILE A 22 -3.93 -11.63 -18.01
C ILE A 22 -5.15 -12.54 -18.17
N LEU A 23 -5.04 -13.83 -17.83
CA LEU A 23 -6.21 -14.74 -17.83
C LEU A 23 -7.26 -14.31 -16.79
N LEU A 24 -6.86 -13.91 -15.58
CA LEU A 24 -7.77 -13.38 -14.57
C LEU A 24 -8.42 -12.07 -15.01
N TYR A 25 -7.69 -11.22 -15.73
CA TYR A 25 -8.24 -9.98 -16.30
C TYR A 25 -9.21 -10.24 -17.46
N MET A 26 -8.98 -11.30 -18.25
CA MET A 26 -9.80 -11.64 -19.42
C MET A 26 -11.02 -12.50 -19.08
N TYR A 27 -10.96 -13.31 -18.01
CA TYR A 27 -12.05 -14.18 -17.54
C TYR A 27 -12.86 -13.60 -16.37
N CYS A 28 -12.58 -12.36 -15.95
CA CYS A 28 -13.45 -11.67 -15.00
C CYS A 28 -14.45 -10.80 -15.76
N PRO A 29 -15.69 -11.28 -16.02
CA PRO A 29 -16.78 -10.35 -16.23
C PRO A 29 -17.05 -9.72 -14.86
N VAL A 30 -16.34 -8.64 -14.53
CA VAL A 30 -16.85 -7.69 -13.54
C VAL A 30 -18.09 -7.08 -14.18
N SER A 31 -19.25 -7.71 -13.99
CA SER A 31 -20.51 -7.00 -14.08
C SER A 31 -20.49 -5.99 -12.95
N VAL A 32 -20.09 -4.77 -13.30
CA VAL A 32 -20.35 -3.57 -12.51
C VAL A 32 -21.86 -3.53 -12.30
N LEU A 33 -22.34 -4.02 -11.15
CA LEU A 33 -23.66 -3.66 -10.67
C LEU A 33 -23.54 -2.18 -10.25
N ALA A 34 -23.70 -1.31 -11.23
CA ALA A 34 -24.15 0.05 -10.96
C ALA A 34 -25.52 -0.12 -10.31
N ALA A 35 -25.63 0.28 -9.04
CA ALA A 35 -26.92 0.50 -8.42
C ALA A 35 -27.55 1.70 -9.13
N GLU A 36 -28.22 1.43 -10.25
CA GLU A 36 -29.05 2.39 -10.96
C GLU A 36 -30.32 2.54 -10.14
N SER A 37 -30.48 3.74 -9.57
CA SER A 37 -31.69 4.18 -8.90
C SER A 37 -32.77 4.41 -9.96
N GLU A 38 -33.42 3.35 -10.43
CA GLU A 38 -34.66 3.47 -11.20
C GLU A 38 -35.87 3.39 -10.28
N THR A 39 -36.46 4.57 -10.05
CA THR A 39 -37.80 4.74 -9.52
C THR A 39 -38.83 4.20 -10.52
N HIS A 40 -39.14 2.91 -10.44
CA HIS A 40 -40.36 2.35 -11.00
C HIS A 40 -41.19 1.70 -9.88
N LEU A 41 -41.84 2.59 -9.12
CA LEU A 41 -43.06 2.26 -8.39
C LEU A 41 -44.15 1.90 -9.40
N THR A 42 -44.90 0.84 -9.09
CA THR A 42 -46.06 0.26 -9.81
C THR A 42 -45.73 -0.80 -10.87
N GLY A 43 -46.06 -2.04 -10.53
CA GLY A 43 -45.91 -3.23 -11.38
C GLY A 43 -47.02 -3.37 -12.41
N THR A 44 -46.70 -4.08 -13.49
CA THR A 44 -47.69 -4.66 -14.42
C THR A 44 -48.05 -6.07 -13.95
N THR A 45 -49.32 -6.40 -14.08
CA THR A 45 -50.03 -7.42 -13.28
C THR A 45 -49.79 -8.88 -13.69
N ASP A 46 -49.07 -9.18 -14.78
CA ASP A 46 -49.26 -10.48 -15.45
C ASP A 46 -48.20 -11.56 -15.23
N GLU A 47 -47.13 -11.34 -14.45
CA GLU A 47 -46.20 -12.43 -14.09
C GLU A 47 -45.81 -12.39 -12.60
N ARG A 48 -46.63 -13.03 -11.76
CA ARG A 48 -46.32 -13.28 -10.35
C ARG A 48 -46.04 -14.76 -10.12
N THR A 49 -44.82 -15.08 -9.67
CA THR A 49 -44.45 -16.41 -9.15
C THR A 49 -44.63 -16.55 -7.62
N ASN A 50 -45.22 -15.54 -6.97
CA ASN A 50 -45.43 -15.55 -5.52
C ASN A 50 -46.76 -16.22 -5.19
N ARG A 51 -46.74 -17.23 -4.30
CA ARG A 51 -47.95 -17.96 -3.87
C ARG A 51 -48.79 -17.19 -2.84
N ARG A 52 -48.35 -16.01 -2.39
CA ARG A 52 -49.01 -15.16 -1.38
C ARG A 52 -48.83 -13.68 -1.71
N GLU A 53 -49.76 -12.85 -1.24
CA GLU A 53 -49.74 -11.41 -1.51
C GLU A 53 -48.64 -10.69 -0.71
N PRO A 54 -48.06 -9.60 -1.26
CA PRO A 54 -47.03 -8.83 -0.56
C PRO A 54 -47.62 -8.17 0.70
N GLY A 55 -47.18 -8.59 1.88
CA GLY A 55 -47.59 -8.01 3.16
C GLY A 55 -48.03 -8.99 4.25
N GLU A 56 -48.11 -10.30 3.98
CA GLU A 56 -48.60 -11.30 4.97
C GLU A 56 -47.55 -11.80 5.99
N SER A 57 -46.29 -11.39 5.90
CA SER A 57 -45.26 -11.84 6.85
C SER A 57 -45.28 -11.01 8.14
N GLU A 58 -46.11 -11.41 9.10
CA GLU A 58 -46.22 -10.76 10.41
C GLU A 58 -45.27 -11.35 11.49
N SER A 59 -44.56 -12.44 11.19
CA SER A 59 -43.62 -13.07 12.12
C SER A 59 -42.16 -12.70 11.83
N GLN A 60 -41.43 -12.34 12.90
CA GLN A 60 -40.00 -12.00 12.87
C GLN A 60 -39.12 -13.14 12.32
N ASP A 61 -39.60 -14.39 12.36
CA ASP A 61 -38.88 -15.55 11.82
C ASP A 61 -39.05 -15.74 10.31
N GLU A 62 -40.18 -15.34 9.71
CA GLU A 62 -40.37 -15.37 8.25
C GLU A 62 -39.59 -14.24 7.55
N LEU A 63 -39.43 -13.09 8.21
CA LEU A 63 -38.61 -11.97 7.71
C LEU A 63 -37.11 -12.30 7.67
N LYS A 64 -36.65 -13.31 8.44
CA LYS A 64 -35.26 -13.79 8.39
C LYS A 64 -34.97 -14.66 7.16
N GLU A 65 -35.94 -15.41 6.67
CA GLU A 65 -35.78 -16.21 5.44
C GLU A 65 -35.67 -15.35 4.17
N LEU A 66 -36.16 -14.12 4.19
CA LEU A 66 -36.05 -13.18 3.07
C LEU A 66 -34.74 -12.38 3.06
N ASN A 67 -33.98 -12.39 4.17
CA ASN A 67 -32.73 -11.63 4.33
C ASN A 67 -31.48 -12.53 4.37
N ILE A 68 -31.49 -13.62 3.59
CA ILE A 68 -30.39 -14.60 3.52
C ILE A 68 -29.11 -14.01 2.87
N GLY A 69 -29.16 -12.81 2.29
CA GLY A 69 -27.99 -12.16 1.70
C GLY A 69 -26.96 -11.62 2.71
N ASN A 70 -27.41 -11.07 3.85
CA ASN A 70 -26.54 -10.23 4.69
C ASN A 70 -26.77 -10.34 6.22
N THR A 71 -27.38 -11.41 6.71
CA THR A 71 -27.61 -11.55 8.16
C THR A 71 -26.39 -12.13 8.87
N PHE A 72 -25.65 -11.27 9.57
CA PHE A 72 -24.59 -11.63 10.51
C PHE A 72 -25.22 -11.96 11.88
N THR A 73 -25.40 -13.24 12.18
CA THR A 73 -25.83 -13.71 13.51
C THR A 73 -24.63 -14.30 14.24
N ILE A 74 -24.13 -13.61 15.29
CA ILE A 74 -23.18 -14.20 16.23
C ILE A 74 -23.98 -15.06 17.20
N THR A 75 -23.98 -16.37 16.98
CA THR A 75 -24.44 -17.33 17.98
C THR A 75 -23.24 -17.70 18.87
N TYR A 76 -23.15 -17.08 20.04
CA TYR A 76 -22.21 -17.47 21.08
C TYR A 76 -22.76 -18.71 21.78
N ASN A 77 -22.31 -19.89 21.34
CA ASN A 77 -22.67 -21.15 22.01
C ASN A 77 -21.54 -21.50 22.99
N ASP A 78 -21.84 -21.31 24.26
CA ASP A 78 -20.94 -21.53 25.37
C ASP A 78 -20.60 -23.03 25.48
N GLY A 79 -19.32 -23.38 25.63
CA GLY A 79 -18.99 -24.75 26.03
C GLY A 79 -17.62 -25.34 25.68
N ASN A 80 -16.77 -24.72 24.85
CA ASN A 80 -15.42 -25.27 24.67
C ASN A 80 -14.35 -24.36 24.01
N GLY A 81 -14.26 -23.07 24.35
CA GLY A 81 -13.09 -22.21 24.03
C GLY A 81 -12.62 -22.13 22.56
N GLN A 82 -13.37 -22.71 21.62
CA GLN A 82 -13.04 -22.76 20.20
C GLN A 82 -13.91 -21.72 19.50
N LEU A 83 -13.24 -20.77 18.82
CA LEU A 83 -13.88 -19.81 17.93
C LEU A 83 -14.78 -20.56 16.93
N ASN A 84 -16.02 -20.09 16.77
CA ASN A 84 -16.96 -20.58 15.77
C ASN A 84 -16.26 -20.65 14.39
N GLY A 85 -16.41 -21.76 13.65
CA GLY A 85 -15.73 -21.98 12.37
C GLY A 85 -15.95 -20.85 11.37
N SER A 86 -17.17 -20.27 11.34
CA SER A 86 -17.50 -19.12 10.50
C SER A 86 -16.77 -17.85 10.94
N LEU A 87 -16.63 -17.64 12.26
CA LEU A 87 -15.88 -16.49 12.81
C LEU A 87 -14.36 -16.63 12.54
N ARG A 88 -13.81 -17.85 12.57
CA ARG A 88 -12.41 -18.11 12.22
C ARG A 88 -12.12 -17.81 10.75
N ILE A 89 -13.02 -18.20 9.84
CA ILE A 89 -12.90 -17.89 8.41
C ILE A 89 -12.96 -16.37 8.18
N LEU A 90 -13.91 -15.69 8.83
CA LEU A 90 -14.05 -14.23 8.74
C LEU A 90 -12.77 -13.50 9.17
N ILE A 91 -12.21 -13.86 10.33
CA ILE A 91 -10.96 -13.27 10.84
C ILE A 91 -9.80 -13.55 9.88
N THR A 92 -9.71 -14.78 9.36
CA THR A 92 -8.64 -15.17 8.43
C THR A 92 -8.70 -14.37 7.12
N LEU A 93 -9.88 -14.24 6.52
CA LEU A 93 -10.08 -13.44 5.31
C LEU A 93 -9.76 -11.97 5.55
N THR A 94 -10.15 -11.43 6.70
CA THR A 94 -9.84 -10.04 7.09
C THR A 94 -8.34 -9.82 7.21
N LEU A 95 -7.60 -10.75 7.85
CA LEU A 95 -6.15 -10.68 7.95
C LEU A 95 -5.47 -10.78 6.59
N ILE A 96 -5.94 -11.68 5.71
CA ILE A 96 -5.41 -11.82 4.34
C ILE A 96 -5.61 -10.53 3.54
N ALA A 97 -6.77 -9.87 3.69
CA ALA A 97 -7.05 -8.61 3.00
C ALA A 97 -6.18 -7.44 3.50
N LEU A 98 -5.84 -7.40 4.79
CA LEU A 98 -5.04 -6.33 5.40
C LEU A 98 -3.52 -6.54 5.27
N ALA A 99 -3.08 -7.79 5.18
CA ALA A 99 -1.66 -8.17 5.14
C ALA A 99 -0.82 -7.43 4.08
N PRO A 100 -1.27 -7.25 2.82
CA PRO A 100 -0.45 -6.60 1.79
C PRO A 100 -0.11 -5.16 2.17
N THR A 101 -1.10 -4.44 2.69
CA THR A 101 -0.96 -3.04 3.08
C THR A 101 -0.01 -2.90 4.27
N LEU A 102 -0.12 -3.79 5.26
CA LEU A 102 0.78 -3.81 6.42
C LEU A 102 2.23 -4.09 5.99
N ILE A 103 2.47 -5.11 5.17
CA ILE A 103 3.81 -5.45 4.69
C ILE A 103 4.44 -4.26 3.96
N ILE A 104 3.66 -3.60 3.10
CA ILE A 104 4.14 -2.44 2.36
C ILE A 104 4.55 -1.30 3.31
N MET A 105 3.78 -1.03 4.37
CA MET A 105 4.10 0.03 5.34
C MET A 105 5.33 -0.26 6.20
N LEU A 106 5.68 -1.54 6.40
CA LEU A 106 6.87 -1.96 7.16
C LEU A 106 8.17 -1.94 6.33
N THR A 107 8.10 -1.54 5.07
CA THR A 107 9.24 -1.55 4.13
C THR A 107 9.60 -0.13 3.70
N SER A 108 10.60 -0.01 2.82
CA SER A 108 10.98 1.27 2.18
C SER A 108 9.90 1.90 1.29
N PHE A 109 8.80 1.19 0.98
CA PHE A 109 7.82 1.63 0.00
C PHE A 109 7.23 3.01 0.31
N THR A 110 6.90 3.28 1.57
CA THR A 110 6.23 4.52 2.00
C THR A 110 7.01 5.77 1.58
N ARG A 111 8.32 5.79 1.82
CA ARG A 111 9.17 6.93 1.42
C ARG A 111 9.26 7.05 -0.10
N ILE A 112 9.40 5.92 -0.81
CA ILE A 112 9.56 5.90 -2.26
C ILE A 112 8.32 6.45 -2.96
N ILE A 113 7.14 5.93 -2.63
CA ILE A 113 5.90 6.33 -3.31
C ILE A 113 5.58 7.82 -3.08
N ILE A 114 5.84 8.33 -1.88
CA ILE A 114 5.62 9.73 -1.54
C ILE A 114 6.58 10.63 -2.33
N VAL A 115 7.87 10.32 -2.38
CA VAL A 115 8.85 11.10 -3.14
C VAL A 115 8.51 11.11 -4.64
N LEU A 116 8.12 9.96 -5.20
CA LEU A 116 7.68 9.87 -6.58
C LEU A 116 6.40 10.67 -6.84
N HIS A 117 5.47 10.68 -5.89
CA HIS A 117 4.27 11.51 -5.95
C HIS A 117 4.61 13.01 -5.94
N PHE A 118 5.49 13.45 -5.03
CA PHE A 118 5.98 14.83 -5.00
C PHE A 118 6.68 15.22 -6.30
N THR A 119 7.47 14.32 -6.88
CA THR A 119 8.12 14.55 -8.18
C THR A 119 7.10 14.84 -9.28
N ARG A 120 6.05 14.01 -9.40
CA ARG A 120 4.99 14.25 -10.38
C ARG A 120 4.27 15.57 -10.11
N ALA A 121 3.94 15.84 -8.85
CA ALA A 121 3.21 17.04 -8.47
C ALA A 121 4.05 18.31 -8.72
N ALA A 122 5.37 18.27 -8.52
CA ALA A 122 6.28 19.38 -8.78
C ALA A 122 6.39 19.72 -10.28
N LEU A 123 6.42 18.69 -11.12
CA LEU A 123 6.37 18.83 -12.58
C LEU A 123 5.03 19.40 -13.08
N ASN A 124 3.96 19.31 -12.27
CA ASN A 124 2.61 19.77 -12.60
C ASN A 124 2.03 19.13 -13.88
N THR A 125 2.33 17.86 -14.08
CA THR A 125 1.82 17.06 -15.20
C THR A 125 0.46 16.48 -14.84
N GLN A 126 -0.56 16.68 -15.69
CA GLN A 126 -1.96 16.34 -15.34
C GLN A 126 -2.20 14.83 -15.17
N THR A 127 -1.50 13.97 -15.92
CA THR A 127 -1.74 12.51 -15.89
C THR A 127 -0.49 11.64 -16.05
N ALA A 128 0.66 12.24 -16.40
CA ALA A 128 1.89 11.49 -16.67
C ALA A 128 2.95 11.77 -15.58
N PRO A 129 3.53 10.75 -14.92
CA PRO A 129 3.24 9.32 -15.02
C PRO A 129 1.93 8.90 -14.30
N PRO A 130 1.23 7.85 -14.80
CA PRO A 130 0.04 7.31 -14.13
C PRO A 130 0.36 6.77 -12.72
N ASN A 131 -0.61 6.83 -11.80
CA ASN A 131 -0.46 6.29 -10.43
C ASN A 131 0.01 4.83 -10.43
N GLN A 132 -0.51 4.01 -11.34
CA GLN A 132 -0.12 2.60 -11.47
C GLN A 132 1.36 2.42 -11.81
N VAL A 133 1.92 3.30 -12.65
CA VAL A 133 3.35 3.28 -13.00
C VAL A 133 4.20 3.68 -11.80
N LEU A 134 3.79 4.70 -11.03
CA LEU A 134 4.48 5.10 -9.81
C LEU A 134 4.47 3.99 -8.75
N ILE A 135 3.33 3.33 -8.55
CA ILE A 135 3.21 2.19 -7.63
C ILE A 135 4.08 1.03 -8.10
N GLY A 136 4.06 0.69 -9.39
CA GLY A 136 4.90 -0.37 -9.95
C GLY A 136 6.40 -0.08 -9.77
N LEU A 137 6.83 1.14 -10.08
CA LEU A 137 8.21 1.58 -9.85
C LEU A 137 8.59 1.52 -8.37
N ALA A 138 7.70 1.99 -7.49
CA ALA A 138 7.92 1.96 -6.05
C ALA A 138 8.07 0.52 -5.54
N LEU A 139 7.23 -0.41 -5.98
CA LEU A 139 7.35 -1.83 -5.61
C LEU A 139 8.67 -2.44 -6.07
N PHE A 140 9.09 -2.21 -7.33
CA PHE A 140 10.38 -2.73 -7.81
C PHE A 140 11.57 -2.14 -7.06
N LEU A 141 11.56 -0.85 -6.75
CA LEU A 141 12.58 -0.21 -5.93
C LEU A 141 12.59 -0.75 -4.50
N THR A 142 11.41 -1.00 -3.91
CA THR A 142 11.30 -1.65 -2.60
C THR A 142 11.93 -3.04 -2.62
N PHE A 143 11.63 -3.88 -3.62
CA PHE A 143 12.27 -5.20 -3.73
C PHE A 143 13.78 -5.11 -3.86
N PHE A 144 14.28 -4.13 -4.61
CA PHE A 144 15.70 -3.90 -4.78
C PHE A 144 16.39 -3.47 -3.46
N ILE A 145 15.80 -2.53 -2.72
CA ILE A 145 16.36 -2.01 -1.45
C ILE A 145 16.23 -3.04 -0.32
N MET A 146 15.09 -3.74 -0.24
CA MET A 146 14.78 -4.72 0.80
C MET A 146 15.35 -6.12 0.53
N GLN A 147 16.07 -6.32 -0.57
CA GLN A 147 16.69 -7.60 -0.90
C GLN A 147 17.45 -8.25 0.29
N PRO A 148 18.35 -7.55 1.03
CA PRO A 148 19.05 -8.17 2.16
C PRO A 148 18.11 -8.62 3.28
N THR A 149 17.09 -7.81 3.61
CA THR A 149 16.09 -8.15 4.63
C THR A 149 15.27 -9.37 4.23
N PHE A 150 14.80 -9.43 2.98
CA PHE A 150 14.06 -10.59 2.49
C PHE A 150 14.91 -11.86 2.44
N GLN A 151 16.20 -11.73 2.12
CA GLN A 151 17.12 -12.86 2.13
C GLN A 151 17.31 -13.40 3.55
N GLU A 152 17.48 -12.52 4.55
CA GLU A 152 17.64 -12.91 5.95
C GLU A 152 16.38 -13.59 6.49
N VAL A 153 15.19 -13.09 6.15
CA VAL A 153 13.91 -13.75 6.50
C VAL A 153 13.80 -15.12 5.83
N TYR A 154 14.19 -15.23 4.56
CA TYR A 154 14.15 -16.50 3.84
C TYR A 154 15.06 -17.55 4.49
N ASP A 155 16.30 -17.16 4.80
CA ASP A 155 17.30 -18.06 5.35
C ASP A 155 17.03 -18.45 6.81
N ASN A 156 16.56 -17.51 7.64
CA ASN A 156 16.39 -17.72 9.08
C ASN A 156 14.97 -18.17 9.51
N ALA A 157 13.93 -17.86 8.72
CA ALA A 157 12.55 -18.18 9.08
C ALA A 157 11.89 -19.16 8.10
N VAL A 158 12.03 -18.94 6.79
CA VAL A 158 11.32 -19.77 5.79
C VAL A 158 11.93 -21.16 5.67
N ILE A 159 13.25 -21.26 5.53
CA ILE A 159 13.93 -22.57 5.38
C ILE A 159 13.73 -23.46 6.63
N PRO A 160 13.95 -22.99 7.87
CA PRO A 160 13.77 -23.83 9.06
C PRO A 160 12.30 -24.21 9.30
N PHE A 161 11.35 -23.32 8.95
CA PHE A 161 9.92 -23.63 9.03
C PHE A 161 9.52 -24.73 8.02
N GLU A 162 10.00 -24.65 6.77
CA GLU A 162 9.75 -25.70 5.76
C GLU A 162 10.44 -27.03 6.12
N ALA A 163 11.58 -26.97 6.79
CA ALA A 163 12.29 -28.16 7.31
C ALA A 163 11.60 -28.78 8.54
N GLY A 164 10.59 -28.11 9.12
CA GLY A 164 9.91 -28.54 10.34
C GLY A 164 10.74 -28.38 11.62
N GLU A 165 11.82 -27.60 11.55
CA GLU A 165 12.71 -27.32 12.70
C GLU A 165 12.13 -26.24 13.62
N MET A 166 11.12 -25.49 13.15
CA MET A 166 10.56 -24.32 13.82
C MET A 166 9.03 -24.32 13.76
N ASN A 167 8.38 -23.91 14.86
CA ASN A 167 6.92 -23.75 14.89
C ASN A 167 6.49 -22.44 14.21
N GLN A 168 5.22 -22.32 13.80
CA GLN A 168 4.70 -21.13 13.12
C GLN A 168 4.90 -19.83 13.92
N GLN A 169 4.77 -19.90 15.25
CA GLN A 169 4.95 -18.74 16.12
C GLN A 169 6.41 -18.28 16.18
N GLU A 170 7.34 -19.23 16.27
CA GLU A 170 8.77 -18.98 16.30
C GLU A 170 9.27 -18.47 14.93
N ALA A 171 8.74 -19.01 13.83
CA ALA A 171 9.02 -18.53 12.47
C ALA A 171 8.57 -17.09 12.25
N LEU A 172 7.44 -16.69 12.85
CA LEU A 172 7.00 -15.31 12.81
C LEU A 172 7.92 -14.40 13.64
N GLU A 173 8.36 -14.84 14.80
CA GLU A 173 9.24 -14.07 15.67
C GLU A 173 10.63 -13.86 15.05
N GLU A 174 11.24 -14.93 14.55
CA GLU A 174 12.51 -14.86 13.81
C GLU A 174 12.37 -14.06 12.52
N GLY A 175 11.27 -14.23 11.78
CA GLY A 175 10.99 -13.48 10.56
C GLY A 175 10.78 -11.98 10.80
N LEU A 176 10.39 -11.56 12.00
CA LEU A 176 10.21 -10.15 12.33
C LEU A 176 11.53 -9.43 12.70
N LYS A 177 12.57 -10.14 13.14
CA LYS A 177 13.84 -9.53 13.57
C LYS A 177 14.53 -8.73 12.45
N PRO A 178 14.66 -9.23 11.20
CA PRO A 178 15.28 -8.47 10.11
C PRO A 178 14.51 -7.19 9.78
N PHE A 179 13.17 -7.23 9.84
CA PHE A 179 12.35 -6.04 9.66
C PHE A 179 12.54 -5.04 10.81
N ARG A 180 12.62 -5.51 12.05
CA ARG A 180 12.93 -4.64 13.21
C ARG A 180 14.30 -3.96 13.05
N GLN A 181 15.31 -4.71 12.63
CA GLN A 181 16.66 -4.17 12.38
C GLN A 181 16.64 -3.11 11.27
N PHE A 182 15.95 -3.39 10.16
CA PHE A 182 15.76 -2.43 9.07
C PHE A 182 15.05 -1.15 9.54
N MET A 183 13.92 -1.30 10.24
CA MET A 183 13.15 -0.16 10.75
C MET A 183 13.97 0.68 11.72
N TYR A 184 14.68 0.06 12.65
CA TYR A 184 15.51 0.76 13.63
C TYR A 184 16.61 1.59 12.96
N GLY A 185 17.32 1.03 11.97
CA GLY A 185 18.35 1.77 11.22
C GLY A 185 17.82 2.99 10.45
N GLN A 186 16.51 3.02 10.16
CA GLN A 186 15.86 4.12 9.44
C GLN A 186 15.06 5.07 10.35
N THR A 187 14.75 4.68 11.57
CA THR A 187 13.92 5.48 12.48
C THR A 187 14.78 6.53 13.17
N GLN A 188 14.25 7.74 13.37
CA GLN A 188 14.97 8.78 14.10
C GLN A 188 14.76 8.59 15.60
N GLU A 189 15.82 8.76 16.41
CA GLU A 189 15.74 8.64 17.87
C GLU A 189 14.65 9.53 18.49
N ARG A 190 14.46 10.74 17.97
CA ARG A 190 13.41 11.66 18.42
C ARG A 190 12.00 11.10 18.24
N ASP A 191 11.78 10.37 17.14
CA ASP A 191 10.47 9.83 16.80
C ASP A 191 10.21 8.59 17.66
N VAL A 192 11.23 7.76 17.94
CA VAL A 192 11.14 6.66 18.92
C VAL A 192 10.85 7.18 20.33
N ARG A 193 11.61 8.19 20.79
CA ARG A 193 11.45 8.77 22.13
C ARG A 193 10.05 9.30 22.37
N LEU A 194 9.46 9.96 21.37
CA LEU A 194 8.07 10.44 21.47
C LEU A 194 7.09 9.29 21.77
N PHE A 195 7.18 8.17 21.06
CA PHE A 195 6.26 7.06 21.28
C PHE A 195 6.57 6.27 22.56
N LEU A 196 7.83 6.24 23.01
CA LEU A 196 8.21 5.68 24.31
C LEU A 196 7.69 6.50 25.47
N GLU A 197 7.73 7.84 25.36
CA GLU A 197 7.13 8.76 26.33
C GLU A 197 5.60 8.57 26.40
N ILE A 198 4.96 8.34 25.24
CA ILE A 198 3.51 8.04 25.19
C ILE A 198 3.19 6.68 25.81
N SER A 199 4.10 5.71 25.72
CA SER A 199 3.91 4.35 26.26
C SER A 199 4.45 4.15 27.67
N ASP A 200 4.89 5.22 28.36
CA ASP A 200 5.54 5.18 29.68
C ASP A 200 6.63 4.09 29.79
N THR A 201 7.41 3.90 28.73
CA THR A 201 8.43 2.85 28.64
C THR A 201 9.83 3.45 28.67
N GLU A 202 10.66 3.01 29.62
CA GLU A 202 12.05 3.42 29.69
C GLU A 202 12.90 2.74 28.59
N TRP A 203 13.76 3.50 27.93
CA TRP A 203 14.59 3.01 26.84
C TRP A 203 16.07 3.19 27.13
N GLY A 204 16.80 2.08 27.14
CA GLY A 204 18.25 2.02 27.38
C GLY A 204 19.13 2.29 26.15
N GLY A 205 18.55 2.70 25.01
CA GLY A 205 19.29 3.01 23.78
C GLY A 205 19.41 1.87 22.76
N ASP A 206 19.02 0.65 23.13
CA ASP A 206 19.15 -0.55 22.27
C ASP A 206 17.85 -0.90 21.53
N LEU A 207 17.95 -1.69 20.45
CA LEU A 207 16.82 -2.18 19.66
C LEU A 207 15.91 -3.12 20.44
N ASP A 208 16.49 -4.01 21.24
CA ASP A 208 15.75 -5.04 21.98
C ASP A 208 14.87 -4.43 23.07
N GLY A 209 15.22 -3.23 23.55
CA GLY A 209 14.42 -2.47 24.51
C GLY A 209 13.18 -1.79 23.92
N ILE A 210 12.99 -1.79 22.59
CA ILE A 210 11.88 -1.08 21.93
C ILE A 210 10.76 -2.07 21.56
N PRO A 211 9.55 -1.95 22.14
CA PRO A 211 8.40 -2.76 21.73
C PRO A 211 8.05 -2.57 20.25
N THR A 212 7.64 -3.64 19.56
CA THR A 212 7.23 -3.56 18.14
C THR A 212 6.06 -2.58 17.94
N SER A 213 5.16 -2.49 18.93
CA SER A 213 4.04 -1.54 18.96
C SER A 213 4.48 -0.07 18.96
N VAL A 214 5.69 0.22 19.43
CA VAL A 214 6.31 1.56 19.45
C VAL A 214 7.16 1.77 18.20
N LEU A 215 7.95 0.77 17.80
CA LEU A 215 8.87 0.87 16.67
C LEU A 215 8.15 1.11 15.34
N ILE A 216 7.06 0.38 15.05
CA ILE A 216 6.31 0.49 13.80
C ILE A 216 5.78 1.92 13.57
N PRO A 217 4.98 2.52 14.49
CA PRO A 217 4.49 3.88 14.28
C PRO A 217 5.62 4.91 14.26
N SER A 218 6.67 4.75 15.06
CA SER A 218 7.85 5.62 15.04
C SER A 218 8.54 5.61 13.68
N PHE A 219 8.70 4.42 13.09
CA PHE A 219 9.27 4.22 11.76
C PHE A 219 8.41 4.90 10.70
N ILE A 220 7.09 4.67 10.69
CA ILE A 220 6.19 5.27 9.70
C ILE A 220 6.28 6.81 9.74
N ILE A 221 6.26 7.40 10.94
CA ILE A 221 6.40 8.87 11.09
C ILE A 221 7.78 9.35 10.60
N SER A 222 8.84 8.62 10.91
CA SER A 222 10.19 8.94 10.43
C SER A 222 10.28 8.90 8.91
N GLU A 223 9.70 7.88 8.26
CA GLU A 223 9.68 7.73 6.81
C GLU A 223 8.86 8.83 6.14
N LEU A 224 7.67 9.13 6.67
CA LEU A 224 6.84 10.24 6.19
C LEU A 224 7.62 11.55 6.25
N ARG A 225 8.25 11.85 7.39
CA ARG A 225 9.03 13.07 7.57
C ARG A 225 10.17 13.17 6.55
N LYS A 226 10.97 12.11 6.40
CA LYS A 226 12.07 12.05 5.41
C LYS A 226 11.55 12.25 3.99
N ALA A 227 10.46 11.58 3.64
CA ALA A 227 9.86 11.66 2.30
C ALA A 227 9.36 13.07 1.98
N PHE A 228 8.73 13.74 2.94
CA PHE A 228 8.26 15.12 2.77
C PHE A 228 9.42 16.12 2.66
N ILE A 229 10.51 15.94 3.41
CA ILE A 229 11.72 16.77 3.28
C ILE A 229 12.33 16.62 1.89
N ILE A 230 12.48 15.37 1.41
CA ILE A 230 12.98 15.10 0.05
C ILE A 230 12.03 15.70 -0.99
N GLY A 231 10.73 15.50 -0.83
CA GLY A 231 9.70 16.07 -1.70
C GLY A 231 9.77 17.59 -1.77
N PHE A 232 9.97 18.26 -0.63
CA PHE A 232 10.16 19.70 -0.56
C PHE A 232 11.40 20.14 -1.34
N TYR A 233 12.54 19.46 -1.19
CA TYR A 233 13.74 19.78 -1.95
C TYR A 233 13.56 19.61 -3.46
N ILE A 234 12.80 18.60 -3.89
CA ILE A 234 12.45 18.41 -5.31
C ILE A 234 11.61 19.59 -5.81
N TYR A 235 10.72 20.14 -4.99
CA TYR A 235 9.85 21.26 -5.36
C TYR A 235 10.57 22.59 -5.61
N ILE A 236 11.65 22.87 -4.86
CA ILE A 236 12.36 24.17 -4.90
C ILE A 236 12.70 24.65 -6.33
N PRO A 237 13.42 23.88 -7.18
CA PRO A 237 13.79 24.36 -8.51
C PRO A 237 12.56 24.66 -9.38
N PHE A 238 11.49 23.87 -9.26
CA PHE A 238 10.28 24.06 -10.06
C PHE A 238 9.45 25.26 -9.61
N ILE A 239 9.41 25.55 -8.31
CA ILE A 239 8.78 26.76 -7.77
C ILE A 239 9.49 28.02 -8.30
N VAL A 240 10.83 27.99 -8.39
CA VAL A 240 11.59 29.11 -8.95
C VAL A 240 11.20 29.36 -10.41
N ILE A 241 11.05 28.30 -11.21
CA ILE A 241 10.59 28.42 -12.61
C ILE A 241 9.19 29.04 -12.66
N ASP A 242 8.26 28.57 -11.82
CA ASP A 242 6.90 29.13 -11.77
C ASP A 242 6.90 30.62 -11.41
N MET A 243 7.69 31.02 -10.42
CA MET A 243 7.79 32.42 -9.98
C MET A 243 8.39 33.32 -11.06
N VAL A 244 9.41 32.85 -11.79
CA VAL A 244 10.04 33.59 -12.88
C VAL A 244 9.09 33.73 -14.07
N VAL A 245 8.41 32.66 -14.47
CA VAL A 245 7.45 32.70 -15.58
C VAL A 245 6.25 33.58 -15.24
N ALA A 246 5.71 33.47 -14.01
CA ALA A 246 4.61 34.30 -13.57
C ALA A 246 4.94 35.80 -13.55
N SER A 247 6.11 36.18 -13.03
CA SER A 247 6.53 37.59 -13.01
C SER A 247 6.78 38.14 -14.42
N THR A 248 7.28 37.31 -15.34
CA THR A 248 7.48 37.69 -16.75
C THR A 248 6.14 37.88 -17.48
N LEU A 249 5.19 36.94 -17.33
CA LEU A 249 3.86 37.05 -17.93
C LEU A 249 3.08 38.26 -17.42
N MET A 250 3.15 38.51 -16.12
CA MET A 250 2.53 39.68 -15.49
C MET A 250 3.15 40.99 -16.04
N SER A 251 4.46 41.02 -16.27
CA SER A 251 5.16 42.16 -16.86
C SER A 251 4.76 42.41 -18.32
N MET A 252 4.36 41.38 -19.06
CA MET A 252 3.82 41.50 -20.42
C MET A 252 2.33 41.91 -20.46
N GLY A 253 1.67 42.02 -19.30
CA GLY A 253 0.24 42.33 -19.21
C GLY A 253 -0.70 41.15 -19.48
N MET A 254 -0.17 39.92 -19.59
CA MET A 254 -0.98 38.72 -19.83
C MET A 254 -1.51 38.13 -18.51
N MET A 255 -2.46 38.81 -17.88
CA MET A 255 -3.03 38.36 -16.60
C MET A 255 -3.98 37.15 -16.72
N MET A 256 -4.49 36.86 -17.92
CA MET A 256 -5.53 35.83 -18.15
C MET A 256 -4.96 34.44 -18.44
N LEU A 257 -3.67 34.33 -18.74
CA LEU A 257 -3.03 33.03 -18.99
C LEU A 257 -2.49 32.45 -17.68
N PRO A 258 -2.89 31.22 -17.30
CA PRO A 258 -2.34 30.57 -16.11
C PRO A 258 -0.82 30.40 -16.26
N PRO A 259 0.01 30.99 -15.37
CA PRO A 259 1.47 30.89 -15.49
C PRO A 259 1.99 29.46 -15.47
N THR A 260 1.29 28.57 -14.78
CA THR A 260 1.62 27.15 -14.63
C THR A 260 1.55 26.36 -15.95
N THR A 261 0.69 26.77 -16.88
CA THR A 261 0.60 26.14 -18.21
C THR A 261 1.81 26.50 -19.07
N ILE A 262 2.30 27.74 -18.92
CA ILE A 262 3.47 28.24 -19.67
C ILE A 262 4.78 27.74 -19.06
N SER A 263 4.85 27.57 -17.74
CA SER A 263 6.05 27.06 -17.06
C SER A 263 6.28 25.56 -17.27
N LEU A 264 5.22 24.78 -17.51
CA LEU A 264 5.26 23.33 -17.72
C LEU A 264 6.35 22.86 -18.72
N PRO A 265 6.43 23.35 -19.97
CA PRO A 265 7.47 22.92 -20.91
C PRO A 265 8.89 23.21 -20.40
N PHE A 266 9.11 24.34 -19.71
CA PHE A 266 10.42 24.66 -19.12
C PHE A 266 10.79 23.71 -17.99
N LYS A 267 9.82 23.35 -17.13
CA LYS A 267 10.04 22.36 -16.07
C LYS A 267 10.42 21.00 -16.64
N ILE A 268 9.68 20.53 -17.65
CA ILE A 268 9.95 19.24 -18.29
C ILE A 268 11.33 19.27 -18.96
N LEU A 269 11.67 20.35 -19.67
CA LEU A 269 12.98 20.50 -20.31
C LEU A 269 14.10 20.44 -19.28
N LEU A 270 14.02 21.21 -18.19
CA LEU A 270 15.01 21.20 -17.13
C LEU A 270 15.14 19.80 -16.51
N PHE A 271 14.02 19.13 -16.25
CA PHE A 271 14.00 17.80 -15.67
C PHE A 271 14.65 16.75 -16.57
N VAL A 272 14.41 16.79 -17.87
CA VAL A 272 15.03 15.88 -18.84
C VAL A 272 16.52 16.19 -19.03
N LEU A 273 16.90 17.47 -19.12
CA LEU A 273 18.31 17.88 -19.27
C LEU A 273 19.17 17.50 -18.05
N ALA A 274 18.58 17.51 -16.86
CA ALA A 274 19.25 17.12 -15.63
C ALA A 274 19.26 15.61 -15.37
N ASP A 275 18.71 14.79 -16.28
CA ASP A 275 18.44 13.36 -16.05
C ASP A 275 17.68 13.12 -14.72
N GLY A 276 16.59 13.86 -14.54
CA GLY A 276 15.92 14.01 -13.25
C GLY A 276 15.41 12.69 -12.64
N TRP A 277 14.97 11.73 -13.46
CA TRP A 277 14.58 10.40 -12.95
C TRP A 277 15.76 9.65 -12.35
N ASN A 278 16.92 9.66 -13.00
CA ASN A 278 18.12 9.03 -12.48
C ASN A 278 18.59 9.70 -11.19
N LEU A 279 18.60 11.04 -11.17
CA LEU A 279 18.98 11.80 -9.98
C LEU A 279 18.06 11.51 -8.78
N ILE A 280 16.73 11.51 -9.00
CA ILE A 280 15.75 11.26 -7.94
C ILE A 280 15.84 9.82 -7.44
N ILE A 281 15.80 8.83 -8.34
CA ILE A 281 15.86 7.42 -7.95
C ILE A 281 17.20 7.10 -7.28
N GLY A 282 18.32 7.57 -7.87
CA GLY A 282 19.65 7.36 -7.33
C GLY A 282 19.85 7.99 -5.96
N SER A 283 19.35 9.22 -5.76
CA SER A 283 19.42 9.89 -4.45
C SER A 283 18.54 9.21 -3.41
N LEU A 284 17.33 8.79 -3.81
CA LEU A 284 16.40 8.07 -2.96
C LEU A 284 16.98 6.75 -2.46
N VAL A 285 17.53 5.92 -3.35
CA VAL A 285 18.14 4.63 -2.97
C VAL A 285 19.31 4.85 -2.00
N LYS A 286 20.13 5.87 -2.23
CA LYS A 286 21.23 6.25 -1.32
C LYS A 286 20.75 6.72 0.06
N THR A 287 19.48 7.06 0.25
CA THR A 287 18.97 7.42 1.59
C THR A 287 18.70 6.21 2.50
N PHE A 288 18.80 4.99 1.98
CA PHE A 288 18.58 3.75 2.73
C PHE A 288 19.88 3.00 3.08
N TYR A 289 21.01 3.37 2.46
CA TYR A 289 22.35 2.83 2.71
C TYR A 289 23.25 3.89 3.33
#